data_AF-A0A660A805-F1
#
_entry.id   AF-A0A660A805-F1
#
_cell.length_a   1.000
_cell.length_b   1.000
_cell.length_c   1.000
_cell.angle_alpha   90.00
_cell.angle_beta   90.00
_cell.angle_gamma   90.00
#
_symmetry.space_group_name_H-M   'P 1'
#
loop_
_entity.id
_entity.type
_entity.pdbx_description
1 polymer ?
#
loop_
_entity_poly.entity_id
_entity_poly.type
_entity_poly.pdbx_seq_one_letter_code
_entity_poly.pdbx_strand_id
1 'polypeptide(L)'
;MKRSFIKSLSVTQRLTFSFAIVILIGTLLLSMPFTHYQNGPETVYLDHFFNVVSMVCVTGLSVVPVAEVYNGIGQTIAMMLMQIGGLGLVTLIAMSTFALKRKMRLSVQTLLQSALNRGDSKDLKH
;
A
#
# COMPACT_ATOMS: atom_id res chain seq x y z
N MET A 1 -22.82 19.65 -7.77
CA MET A 1 -23.23 18.24 -7.97
C MET A 1 -22.01 17.37 -8.34
N LYS A 2 -21.14 16.97 -7.38
CA LYS A 2 -20.04 15.98 -7.63
C LYS A 2 -19.28 15.49 -6.37
N ARG A 3 -19.83 15.66 -5.15
CA ARG A 3 -19.16 15.23 -3.89
C ARG A 3 -19.67 13.90 -3.31
N SER A 4 -20.68 13.26 -3.92
CA SER A 4 -21.33 12.06 -3.36
C SER A 4 -20.66 10.72 -3.75
N PHE A 5 -19.86 10.67 -4.82
CA PHE A 5 -19.30 9.40 -5.33
C PHE A 5 -18.09 8.88 -4.52
N ILE A 6 -17.43 9.74 -3.73
CA ILE A 6 -16.22 9.36 -2.97
C ILE A 6 -16.59 8.69 -1.63
N LYS A 7 -17.84 8.77 -1.18
CA LYS A 7 -18.26 8.28 0.15
C LYS A 7 -18.56 6.78 0.24
N SER A 8 -18.63 6.03 -0.86
CA SER A 8 -18.94 4.57 -0.83
C SER A 8 -17.78 3.66 -1.25
N LEU A 9 -16.55 4.17 -1.36
CA LEU A 9 -15.40 3.34 -1.71
C LEU A 9 -14.88 2.61 -0.48
N SER A 10 -14.76 1.28 -0.57
CA SER A 10 -14.12 0.47 0.46
C SER A 10 -12.67 0.92 0.68
N VAL A 11 -12.15 0.73 1.90
CA VAL A 11 -10.76 1.06 2.25
C VAL A 11 -9.79 0.44 1.24
N THR A 12 -10.06 -0.80 0.81
CA THR A 12 -9.27 -1.50 -0.21
C THR A 12 -9.26 -0.77 -1.55
N GLN A 13 -10.43 -0.33 -2.05
CA GLN A 13 -10.53 0.37 -3.34
C GLN A 13 -9.77 1.69 -3.34
N ARG A 14 -9.89 2.45 -2.24
CA ARG A 14 -9.19 3.73 -2.09
C ARG A 14 -7.68 3.55 -2.13
N LEU A 15 -7.20 2.46 -1.53
CA LEU A 15 -5.79 2.10 -1.54
C LEU A 15 -5.32 1.64 -2.92
N THR A 16 -6.07 0.76 -3.58
CA THR A 16 -5.75 0.31 -4.94
C THR A 16 -5.65 1.51 -5.88
N PHE A 17 -6.58 2.46 -5.79
CA PHE A 17 -6.55 3.66 -6.61
C PHE A 17 -5.34 4.56 -6.33
N SER A 18 -4.94 4.71 -5.06
CA SER A 18 -3.75 5.49 -4.72
C SER A 18 -2.48 4.85 -5.28
N PHE A 19 -2.33 3.53 -5.15
CA PHE A 19 -1.20 2.81 -5.72
C PHE A 19 -1.19 2.88 -7.25
N ALA A 20 -2.34 2.70 -7.90
CA ALA A 20 -2.46 2.79 -9.36
C ALA A 20 -2.04 4.16 -9.90
N ILE A 21 -2.45 5.25 -9.24
CA ILE A 21 -2.06 6.62 -9.64
C ILE A 21 -0.54 6.80 -9.52
N VAL A 22 0.06 6.38 -8.40
CA VAL A 22 1.51 6.49 -8.18
C VAL A 22 2.29 5.68 -9.22
N ILE A 23 1.85 4.45 -9.52
CA ILE A 23 2.45 3.60 -10.55
C ILE A 23 2.38 4.29 -11.92
N LEU A 24 1.21 4.78 -12.33
CA LEU A 24 1.05 5.44 -13.63
C LEU A 24 1.94 6.70 -13.75
N ILE A 25 1.99 7.53 -12.71
CA ILE A 25 2.86 8.71 -12.68
C ILE A 25 4.33 8.30 -12.72
N GLY A 26 4.72 7.28 -11.95
CA GLY A 26 6.08 6.76 -11.95
C GLY A 26 6.50 6.21 -13.31
N THR A 27 5.62 5.45 -13.98
CA THR A 27 5.87 4.91 -15.32
C THR A 27 6.03 6.03 -16.33
N LEU A 28 5.16 7.05 -16.31
CA LEU A 28 5.28 8.20 -17.20
C LEU A 28 6.59 8.97 -16.96
N LEU A 29 6.97 9.19 -15.70
CA LEU A 29 8.22 9.86 -15.34
C LEU A 29 9.45 9.08 -15.81
N LEU A 30 9.49 7.77 -15.54
CA LEU A 30 10.63 6.92 -15.89
C LEU A 30 10.68 6.58 -17.38
N SER A 31 9.58 6.67 -18.12
CA SER A 31 9.57 6.41 -19.57
C SER A 31 10.05 7.62 -20.40
N MET A 32 10.25 8.79 -19.78
CA MET A 32 10.70 9.96 -20.52
C MET A 32 12.20 9.91 -20.83
N PRO A 33 12.65 10.46 -21.98
CA PRO A 33 14.05 10.38 -22.39
C PRO A 33 15.02 11.10 -21.44
N PHE A 34 14.54 12.03 -20.60
CA PHE A 34 15.37 12.77 -19.65
C PHE A 34 15.86 11.91 -18.46
N THR A 35 15.21 10.78 -18.17
CA THR A 35 15.61 9.86 -17.08
C THR A 35 16.57 8.78 -17.54
N HIS A 36 16.85 8.71 -18.85
CA HIS A 36 17.65 7.65 -19.45
C HIS A 36 19.08 8.11 -19.74
N TYR A 37 20.02 7.15 -19.78
CA TYR A 37 21.32 7.39 -20.38
C TYR A 37 21.20 7.41 -21.91
N GLN A 38 21.94 8.31 -22.57
CA GLN A 38 21.92 8.44 -24.03
C GLN A 38 22.44 7.20 -24.77
N ASN A 39 23.26 6.37 -24.11
CA ASN A 39 23.79 5.11 -24.63
C ASN A 39 23.17 3.88 -23.93
N GLY A 40 21.99 4.05 -23.33
CA GLY A 40 21.31 2.95 -22.63
C GLY A 40 20.84 1.84 -23.57
N PRO A 41 20.62 0.62 -23.06
CA PRO A 41 20.04 -0.46 -23.84
C PRO A 41 18.61 -0.10 -24.30
N GLU A 42 18.18 -0.63 -25.44
CA GLU A 42 16.80 -0.43 -25.92
C GLU A 42 15.81 -1.04 -24.93
N THR A 43 14.83 -0.24 -24.50
CA THR A 43 13.81 -0.65 -23.53
C THR A 43 12.42 -0.44 -24.11
N VAL A 44 11.51 -1.37 -23.81
CA VAL A 44 10.11 -1.29 -24.20
C VAL A 44 9.32 -0.59 -23.09
N TYR A 45 8.24 0.13 -23.44
CA TYR A 45 7.37 0.79 -22.45
C TYR A 45 6.89 -0.16 -21.33
N LEU A 46 6.61 -1.42 -21.65
CA LEU A 46 6.21 -2.42 -20.66
C LEU A 46 7.31 -2.74 -19.64
N ASP A 47 8.58 -2.62 -20.02
CA ASP A 47 9.70 -2.87 -19.11
C ASP A 47 9.72 -1.78 -18.02
N HIS A 48 9.52 -0.52 -18.40
CA HIS A 48 9.40 0.59 -17.45
C HIS A 48 8.19 0.44 -16.54
N PHE A 49 7.04 0.02 -17.09
CA PHE A 49 5.85 -0.22 -16.30
C PHE A 49 6.07 -1.31 -15.24
N PHE A 50 6.59 -2.47 -15.64
CA PHE A 50 6.89 -3.56 -14.73
C PHE A 50 7.88 -3.12 -13.64
N ASN A 51 8.93 -2.41 -14.04
CA ASN A 51 9.96 -1.96 -13.11
C ASN A 51 9.39 -0.99 -12.06
N VAL A 52 8.55 -0.04 -12.48
CA VAL A 52 7.88 0.90 -11.56
C VAL A 52 6.92 0.17 -10.62
N VAL A 53 6.13 -0.79 -11.12
CA VAL A 53 5.27 -1.61 -10.26
C VAL A 53 6.09 -2.33 -9.20
N SER A 54 7.22 -2.92 -9.60
CA SER A 54 8.12 -3.63 -8.68
C SER A 54 8.77 -2.70 -7.64
N MET A 55 9.17 -1.50 -8.05
CA MET A 55 9.71 -0.48 -7.15
C MET A 55 8.67 -0.02 -6.13
N VAL A 56 7.45 0.30 -6.57
CA VAL A 56 6.35 0.77 -5.70
C VAL A 56 5.87 -0.35 -4.77
N CYS A 57 5.87 -1.61 -5.21
CA CYS A 57 5.57 -2.75 -4.37
C CYS A 57 6.75 -3.21 -3.51
N VAL A 58 7.94 -2.61 -3.68
CA VAL A 58 9.19 -2.95 -3.00
C VAL A 58 9.55 -4.44 -3.15
N THR A 59 9.30 -5.01 -4.34
CA THR A 59 9.61 -6.41 -4.63
C THR A 59 11.05 -6.62 -5.11
N GLY A 60 11.68 -5.59 -5.68
CA GLY A 60 13.08 -5.63 -6.09
C GLY A 60 13.38 -6.40 -7.39
N LEU A 61 12.35 -6.79 -8.15
CA LEU A 61 12.50 -7.36 -9.49
C LEU A 61 12.67 -6.26 -10.54
N SER A 62 13.56 -6.48 -11.51
CA SER A 62 13.82 -5.53 -12.60
C SER A 62 13.98 -6.29 -13.91
N VAL A 63 13.20 -5.95 -14.94
CA VAL A 63 13.34 -6.55 -16.28
C VAL A 63 14.59 -6.02 -16.98
N VAL A 64 14.90 -4.74 -16.75
CA VAL A 64 16.07 -4.06 -17.31
C VAL A 64 16.94 -3.51 -16.17
N PRO A 65 18.28 -3.50 -16.25
CA PRO A 65 19.12 -3.04 -15.16
C PRO A 65 18.92 -1.54 -14.87
N VAL A 66 18.42 -1.19 -13.68
CA VAL A 66 18.12 0.20 -13.29
C VAL A 66 19.37 1.10 -13.39
N ALA A 67 20.53 0.55 -13.04
CA ALA A 67 21.80 1.27 -13.07
C ALA A 67 22.30 1.60 -14.48
N GLU A 68 21.94 0.80 -15.48
CA GLU A 68 22.39 0.96 -16.87
C GLU A 68 21.39 1.76 -17.71
N VAL A 69 20.10 1.65 -17.40
CA VAL A 69 19.03 2.33 -18.12
C VAL A 69 18.82 3.75 -17.62
N TYR A 70 18.76 3.93 -16.30
CA TYR A 70 18.38 5.21 -15.71
C TYR A 70 19.59 6.02 -15.23
N ASN A 71 19.62 7.29 -15.61
CA ASN A 71 20.59 8.26 -15.14
C ASN A 71 20.31 8.69 -13.68
N GLY A 72 21.14 9.57 -13.13
CA GLY A 72 21.00 10.01 -11.72
C GLY A 72 19.62 10.57 -11.36
N ILE A 73 18.92 11.21 -12.31
CA ILE A 73 17.56 11.71 -12.10
C ILE A 73 16.58 10.53 -12.04
N GLY A 74 16.65 9.60 -13.00
CA GLY A 74 15.79 8.40 -13.01
C GLY A 74 15.98 7.53 -11.77
N GLN A 75 17.23 7.36 -11.31
CA GLN A 75 17.54 6.65 -10.07
C GLN A 75 16.97 7.35 -8.83
N THR A 76 16.99 8.70 -8.80
CA THR A 76 16.37 9.47 -7.71
C THR A 76 14.86 9.27 -7.67
N ILE A 77 14.20 9.28 -8.83
CA ILE A 77 12.76 9.02 -8.93
C ILE A 77 12.45 7.57 -8.50
N ALA A 78 13.26 6.59 -8.91
CA ALA A 78 13.13 5.20 -8.48
C ALA A 78 13.22 5.06 -6.94
N MET A 79 14.17 5.73 -6.30
CA MET A 79 14.28 5.75 -4.84
C MET A 79 13.05 6.38 -4.17
N MET A 80 12.52 7.49 -4.70
CA MET A 80 11.28 8.08 -4.19
C MET A 80 10.09 7.13 -4.33
N LEU A 81 9.95 6.45 -5.47
CA LEU A 81 8.89 5.47 -5.71
C LEU A 81 8.95 4.31 -4.71
N MET A 82 10.16 3.78 -4.44
CA MET A 82 10.37 2.76 -3.42
C MET A 82 10.00 3.26 -2.01
N GLN A 83 10.37 4.49 -1.67
CA GLN A 83 10.05 5.06 -0.36
C GLN A 83 8.54 5.24 -0.17
N ILE A 84 7.85 5.76 -1.18
CA ILE A 84 6.38 5.93 -1.17
C ILE A 84 5.71 4.56 -1.04
N GLY A 85 6.18 3.58 -1.81
CA GLY A 85 5.73 2.19 -1.75
C GLY A 85 5.87 1.56 -0.37
N GLY A 86 7.07 1.67 0.22
CA GLY A 86 7.39 1.13 1.54
C GLY A 86 6.53 1.72 2.66
N LEU A 87 6.31 3.03 2.65
CA LEU A 87 5.42 3.69 3.62
C LEU A 87 3.97 3.20 3.52
N GLY A 88 3.50 2.91 2.30
CA GLY A 88 2.17 2.35 2.05
C GLY A 88 2.00 0.95 2.66
N LEU A 89 2.98 0.06 2.45
CA LEU A 89 2.96 -1.30 2.98
C LEU A 89 3.03 -1.32 4.52
N VAL A 90 3.88 -0.49 5.14
CA VAL A 90 3.97 -0.37 6.60
C VAL A 90 2.64 0.10 7.20
N THR A 91 1.99 1.07 6.56
CA THR A 91 0.68 1.57 7.00
C THR A 91 -0.39 0.49 6.92
N LEU A 92 -0.40 -0.32 5.86
CA LEU A 92 -1.33 -1.46 5.73
C LEU A 92 -1.15 -2.48 6.84
N ILE A 93 0.10 -2.85 7.14
CA ILE A 93 0.41 -3.77 8.23
C ILE A 93 -0.05 -3.20 9.58
N ALA A 94 0.21 -1.92 9.83
CA ALA A 94 -0.21 -1.24 11.06
C ALA A 94 -1.74 -1.19 11.21
N MET A 95 -2.47 -0.84 10.14
CA MET A 95 -3.93 -0.82 10.17
C MET A 95 -4.53 -2.21 10.34
N SER A 96 -3.98 -3.23 9.67
CA SER A 96 -4.42 -4.62 9.80
C SER A 96 -4.23 -5.12 11.23
N THR A 97 -3.03 -4.97 11.79
CA THR A 97 -2.74 -5.36 13.18
C THR A 97 -3.59 -4.60 14.18
N PHE A 98 -3.82 -3.29 13.99
CA PHE A 98 -4.71 -2.50 14.84
C PHE A 98 -6.17 -2.99 14.78
N ALA A 99 -6.68 -3.30 13.58
CA ALA A 99 -8.03 -3.82 13.41
C ALA A 99 -8.22 -5.18 14.10
N LEU A 100 -7.23 -6.08 13.99
CA LEU A 100 -7.22 -7.37 14.70
C LEU A 100 -7.21 -7.17 16.22
N LYS A 101 -6.35 -6.29 16.74
CA LYS A 101 -6.30 -5.98 18.18
C LYS A 101 -7.61 -5.40 18.70
N ARG A 102 -8.28 -4.53 17.93
CA ARG A 102 -9.58 -3.96 18.30
C ARG A 102 -10.67 -5.03 18.35
N LYS A 103 -10.73 -5.95 17.38
CA LYS A 103 -11.70 -7.07 17.40
C LYS A 103 -11.49 -7.98 18.62
N MET A 104 -10.24 -8.32 18.94
CA MET A 104 -9.89 -9.08 20.14
C MET A 104 -10.32 -8.36 21.42
N ARG A 105 -10.03 -7.05 21.54
CA ARG A 105 -10.41 -6.25 22.73
C ARG A 105 -11.92 -6.22 22.96
N LEU A 106 -12.71 -6.06 21.89
CA LEU A 106 -14.17 -6.07 21.98
C LEU A 106 -14.71 -7.44 22.42
N SER A 107 -14.15 -8.53 21.86
CA SER A 107 -14.54 -9.90 22.23
C SER A 107 -14.24 -10.21 23.71
N VAL A 108 -13.06 -9.81 24.20
CA VAL A 108 -12.68 -9.98 25.62
C VAL A 108 -13.58 -9.17 26.56
N GLN A 109 -13.95 -7.93 26.19
CA GLN A 109 -14.89 -7.14 26.99
C GLN A 109 -16.28 -7.80 27.08
N THR A 110 -16.78 -8.38 25.97
CA THR A 110 -18.07 -9.09 25.99
C THR A 110 -18.04 -10.37 26.82
N LEU A 111 -16.91 -11.10 26.82
CA LEU A 111 -16.72 -12.28 27.65
C LEU A 111 -16.65 -11.90 29.14
N LEU A 112 -15.92 -10.85 29.48
CA LEU A 112 -15.85 -10.34 30.85
C LEU A 112 -17.22 -9.85 31.35
N GLN A 113 -17.98 -9.11 30.52
CA GLN A 113 -19.36 -8.73 30.87
C GLN A 113 -20.25 -9.95 31.07
N SER A 114 -20.15 -10.95 30.20
CA SER A 114 -20.90 -12.21 30.34
C SER A 114 -20.51 -12.99 31.61
N ALA A 115 -19.24 -12.96 32.00
CA ALA A 115 -18.75 -13.59 33.22
C ALA A 115 -19.20 -12.85 34.49
N LEU A 116 -19.13 -11.52 34.50
CA LEU A 116 -19.55 -10.67 35.63
C LEU A 116 -21.08 -10.65 35.80
N ASN A 117 -21.83 -10.64 34.69
CA ASN A 117 -23.29 -10.65 34.71
C ASN A 117 -23.90 -12.03 35.05
N ARG A 118 -23.08 -13.08 35.20
CA ARG A 118 -23.54 -14.43 35.58
C ARG A 118 -23.51 -14.68 37.10
N GLY A 119 -23.13 -13.68 37.89
CA GLY A 119 -23.00 -13.78 39.35
C GLY A 119 -24.24 -13.42 40.19
N ASP A 120 -25.31 -12.86 39.61
CA ASP A 120 -26.34 -12.16 40.41
C ASP A 120 -27.77 -12.72 40.30
N SER A 121 -28.01 -13.81 39.57
CA SER A 121 -29.39 -14.28 39.28
C SER A 121 -29.69 -15.72 39.71
N LYS A 122 -28.86 -16.34 40.55
CA LYS A 122 -29.12 -17.70 41.06
C LYS A 122 -29.21 -17.86 42.57
N ASP A 123 -29.17 -16.78 43.36
CA ASP A 123 -29.16 -16.89 44.84
C ASP A 123 -30.27 -16.07 45.55
N LEU A 124 -31.44 -15.94 44.94
CA LEU A 124 -32.63 -15.34 45.56
C LEU A 124 -33.89 -16.21 45.41
N LYS A 125 -33.74 -17.52 45.62
CA LYS A 125 -34.87 -18.41 45.96
C LYS A 125 -34.47 -19.31 47.11
N HIS A 126 -34.43 -18.72 48.30
CA HIS A 126 -34.87 -19.40 49.52
C HIS A 126 -36.39 -19.26 49.62
#